data_AF-A0A2N0NY14-F1
#
_entry.id   AF-A0A2N0NY14-F1
#
_cell.length_a   1.000
_cell.length_b   1.000
_cell.length_c   1.000
_cell.angle_alpha   90.00
_cell.angle_beta   90.00
_cell.angle_gamma   90.00
#
_symmetry.space_group_name_H-M   'P 1'
#
loop_
_entity.id
_entity.type
_entity.pdbx_description
1 polymer ?
#
loop_
_entity_poly.entity_id
_entity_poly.type
_entity_poly.pdbx_seq_one_letter_code
_entity_poly.pdbx_strand_id
1 'polypeptide(L)'
;MKSAKSLYANNNLEISKYNKEELLKILKNRKYHLPKISESDDDPVNQNKRIICVYDLSWRSDELKTLLRDILDPHSFTIQIARLTRERNYDDELQSYDYLHPPNAPEWSYIEQIDQVYDTEIE
;
A
#
# COMPACT_ATOMS: atom_id res chain seq x y z
N MET A 1 8.90 6.46 7.50
CA MET A 1 9.77 5.68 6.59
C MET A 1 11.20 6.18 6.65
N LYS A 2 12.09 5.44 7.33
CA LYS A 2 13.55 5.63 7.21
C LYS A 2 14.07 5.01 5.91
N SER A 3 13.36 4.02 5.38
CA SER A 3 13.66 3.25 4.16
C SER A 3 13.67 4.02 2.86
N ALA A 4 12.62 4.81 2.61
CA ALA A 4 12.59 5.59 1.38
C ALA A 4 13.65 6.71 1.34
N LYS A 5 14.06 7.24 2.50
CA LYS A 5 15.15 8.21 2.59
C LYS A 5 16.51 7.59 2.29
N SER A 6 16.77 6.37 2.76
CA SER A 6 18.01 5.65 2.41
C SER A 6 18.04 5.23 0.94
N LEU A 7 16.89 4.88 0.37
CA LEU A 7 16.75 4.57 -1.04
C LEU A 7 17.20 5.75 -1.92
N TYR A 8 16.76 6.97 -1.60
CA TYR A 8 17.25 8.18 -2.27
C TYR A 8 18.74 8.45 -2.07
N ALA A 9 19.26 8.21 -0.87
CA ALA A 9 20.69 8.39 -0.60
C ALA A 9 21.57 7.42 -1.40
N ASN A 10 21.00 6.27 -1.80
CA ASN A 10 21.72 5.21 -2.50
C ASN A 10 21.56 5.28 -4.04
N ASN A 11 20.92 6.31 -4.60
CA ASN A 11 20.68 6.46 -6.05
C ASN A 11 20.09 5.21 -6.71
N ASN A 12 19.14 4.52 -6.05
CA ASN A 12 18.54 3.33 -6.63
C ASN A 12 17.80 3.70 -7.94
N LEU A 13 18.08 2.94 -9.02
CA LEU A 13 17.57 3.20 -10.36
C LEU A 13 16.04 3.02 -10.46
N GLU A 14 15.45 2.17 -9.61
CA GLU A 14 14.02 1.88 -9.62
C GLU A 14 13.18 3.02 -9.05
N ILE A 15 13.75 3.81 -8.12
CA ILE A 15 13.10 5.00 -7.56
C ILE A 15 13.44 6.28 -8.34
N SER A 16 14.55 6.29 -9.09
CA SER A 16 15.03 7.50 -9.77
C SER A 16 14.15 7.91 -10.95
N LYS A 17 13.31 7.00 -11.46
CA LYS A 17 12.32 7.30 -12.49
C LYS A 17 11.16 8.17 -11.99
N TYR A 18 10.93 8.21 -10.67
CA TYR A 18 9.84 8.99 -10.09
C TYR A 18 10.29 10.41 -9.73
N ASN A 19 9.38 11.37 -9.88
CA ASN A 19 9.62 12.71 -9.37
C ASN A 19 9.83 12.67 -7.84
N LYS A 20 10.89 13.32 -7.38
CA LYS A 20 11.29 13.30 -5.96
C LYS A 20 10.23 13.89 -5.02
N GLU A 21 9.57 14.97 -5.43
CA GLU A 21 8.55 15.62 -4.61
C GLU A 21 7.28 14.78 -4.51
N GLU A 22 6.86 14.18 -5.63
CA GLU A 22 5.71 13.27 -5.69
C GLU A 22 5.92 12.05 -4.80
N LEU A 23 7.08 11.41 -4.89
CA LEU A 23 7.37 10.27 -4.05
C LEU A 23 7.38 10.68 -2.57
N LEU A 24 7.99 11.82 -2.22
CA LEU A 24 7.96 12.34 -0.84
C LEU A 24 6.53 12.61 -0.34
N LYS A 25 5.59 13.03 -1.20
CA LYS A 25 4.18 13.18 -0.84
C LYS A 25 3.55 11.82 -0.51
N ILE A 26 3.74 10.82 -1.37
CA ILE A 26 3.26 9.44 -1.17
C ILE A 26 3.80 8.86 0.14
N LEU A 27 5.08 9.06 0.40
CA LEU A 27 5.76 8.52 1.58
C LEU A 27 5.29 9.16 2.89
N LYS A 28 4.83 10.41 2.85
CA LYS A 28 4.33 11.13 4.04
C LYS A 28 2.85 10.88 4.28
N ASN A 29 2.06 10.70 3.22
CA ASN A 29 0.62 10.58 3.31
C ASN A 29 0.20 9.12 3.54
N ARG A 30 -0.38 8.85 4.72
CA ARG A 30 -0.84 7.51 5.12
C ARG A 30 -1.90 6.91 4.17
N LYS A 31 -2.65 7.73 3.44
CA LYS A 31 -3.69 7.27 2.51
C LYS A 31 -3.14 6.41 1.38
N TYR A 32 -1.88 6.57 0.99
CA TYR A 32 -1.25 5.74 -0.06
C TYR A 32 -0.85 4.36 0.44
N HIS A 33 -0.79 4.13 1.75
CA HIS A 33 -0.24 2.91 2.32
C HIS A 33 -1.33 1.86 2.48
N LEU A 34 -0.98 0.59 2.27
CA LEU A 34 -1.92 -0.51 2.40
C LEU A 34 -2.49 -0.56 3.84
N PRO A 35 -3.82 -0.63 4.01
CA PRO A 35 -4.43 -0.98 5.28
C PRO A 35 -3.87 -2.31 5.79
N LYS A 36 -3.55 -2.37 7.08
CA LYS A 36 -3.03 -3.58 7.73
C LYS A 36 -3.98 -3.95 8.87
N ILE A 37 -4.60 -5.11 8.76
CA ILE A 37 -5.47 -5.67 9.79
C ILE A 37 -4.82 -6.95 10.29
N SER A 38 -4.80 -7.15 11.61
CA SER A 38 -4.40 -8.43 12.17
C SER A 38 -5.62 -9.34 12.25
N GLU A 39 -5.61 -10.43 11.50
CA GLU A 39 -6.63 -11.46 11.62
C GLU A 39 -6.08 -12.59 12.51
N SER A 40 -6.90 -13.02 13.45
CA SER A 40 -6.70 -14.28 14.16
C SER A 40 -7.41 -15.37 13.39
N ASP A 41 -6.71 -16.45 13.06
CA ASP A 41 -7.32 -17.64 12.47
C ASP A 41 -8.27 -18.27 13.49
N ASP A 42 -9.53 -18.47 13.11
CA ASP A 42 -10.55 -19.13 13.93
C ASP A 42 -10.33 -20.66 13.98
N ASP A 43 -9.36 -21.19 13.22
CA ASP A 43 -8.95 -22.59 13.29
C ASP A 43 -8.43 -22.95 14.70
N PRO A 44 -9.06 -23.92 15.39
CA PRO A 44 -8.65 -24.35 16.73
C PRO A 44 -7.20 -24.84 16.83
N VAL A 45 -6.56 -25.22 15.72
CA VAL A 45 -5.15 -25.66 15.68
C VAL A 45 -4.19 -24.46 15.58
N ASN A 46 -4.63 -23.34 15.00
CA ASN A 46 -3.80 -22.18 14.67
C ASN A 46 -4.16 -20.90 15.45
N GLN A 47 -4.94 -20.97 16.53
CA GLN A 47 -5.38 -19.81 17.34
C GLN A 47 -4.28 -18.84 17.79
N ASN A 48 -3.02 -19.30 17.86
CA ASN A 48 -1.86 -18.47 18.22
C ASN A 48 -1.18 -17.79 17.02
N LYS A 49 -1.53 -18.17 15.79
CA LYS A 49 -0.98 -17.64 14.54
C LYS A 49 -1.76 -16.38 14.14
N ARG A 50 -1.21 -15.22 14.48
CA ARG A 50 -1.75 -13.93 14.00
C ARG A 50 -1.14 -13.60 12.65
N ILE A 51 -1.95 -13.63 11.61
CA ILE A 51 -1.58 -13.22 10.26
C ILE A 51 -1.93 -11.73 10.12
N ILE A 52 -1.10 -10.98 9.40
CA ILE A 52 -1.42 -9.61 9.01
C ILE A 52 -1.97 -9.65 7.59
N CYS A 53 -3.25 -9.38 7.43
CA CYS A 53 -3.86 -9.19 6.13
C CYS A 53 -3.61 -7.76 5.67
N VAL A 54 -3.06 -7.64 4.47
CA VAL A 54 -2.68 -6.38 3.84
C VAL A 54 -3.55 -6.25 2.59
N TYR A 55 -4.43 -5.25 2.57
CA TYR A 55 -5.43 -5.10 1.51
C TYR A 55 -5.04 -4.04 0.50
N ASP A 56 -5.46 -4.26 -0.74
CA ASP A 56 -5.33 -3.26 -1.79
C ASP A 56 -6.46 -2.22 -1.79
N LEU A 57 -6.11 -0.98 -2.14
CA LEU A 57 -7.09 0.10 -2.32
C LEU A 57 -7.46 0.15 -3.81
N SER A 58 -8.75 0.24 -4.10
CA SER A 58 -9.28 0.13 -5.47
C SER A 58 -8.75 1.21 -6.41
N TRP A 59 -8.47 2.42 -5.91
CA TRP A 59 -7.93 3.51 -6.74
C TRP A 59 -6.44 3.38 -7.06
N ARG A 60 -5.67 2.48 -6.43
CA ARG A 60 -4.21 2.44 -6.64
C ARG A 60 -3.88 1.82 -7.99
N SER A 61 -3.05 2.52 -8.77
CA SER A 61 -2.49 1.97 -10.01
C SER A 61 -1.54 0.80 -9.73
N ASP A 62 -1.36 -0.06 -10.73
CA ASP A 62 -0.38 -1.16 -10.66
C ASP A 62 1.05 -0.64 -10.44
N GLU A 63 1.37 0.54 -10.96
CA GLU A 63 2.67 1.17 -10.74
C GLU A 63 2.89 1.55 -9.27
N LEU A 64 1.88 2.14 -8.62
CA LEU A 64 1.96 2.45 -7.20
C LEU A 64 2.02 1.18 -6.35
N LYS A 65 1.27 0.13 -6.71
CA LYS A 65 1.32 -1.16 -6.02
C LYS A 65 2.72 -1.77 -6.06
N THR A 66 3.31 -1.85 -7.25
CA THR A 66 4.67 -2.36 -7.47
C THR A 66 5.69 -1.57 -6.64
N LEU A 67 5.60 -0.24 -6.64
CA LEU A 67 6.50 0.61 -5.88
C LEU A 67 6.43 0.35 -4.37
N LEU A 68 5.23 0.28 -3.80
CA LEU A 68 5.06 0.10 -2.36
C LEU A 68 5.42 -1.33 -1.94
N ARG A 69 4.95 -2.33 -2.68
CA ARG A 69 5.03 -3.76 -2.34
C ARG A 69 6.38 -4.37 -2.69
N ASP A 70 6.93 -4.10 -3.87
CA ASP A 70 8.08 -4.83 -4.39
C ASP A 70 9.40 -4.08 -4.18
N ILE A 71 9.34 -2.75 -4.10
CA ILE A 71 10.54 -1.92 -3.91
C ILE A 71 10.67 -1.48 -2.45
N LEU A 72 9.66 -0.78 -1.92
CA LEU A 72 9.77 -0.14 -0.60
C LEU A 72 9.63 -1.11 0.57
N ASP A 73 8.74 -2.09 0.50
CA ASP A 73 8.51 -3.03 1.59
C ASP A 73 9.73 -3.93 1.86
N PRO A 74 10.32 -4.62 0.86
CA PRO A 74 11.56 -5.39 1.00
C PRO A 74 12.70 -4.55 1.56
N HIS A 75 12.89 -3.34 1.02
CA HIS A 75 13.93 -2.45 1.52
C HIS A 75 13.67 -2.00 2.96
N SER A 76 12.41 -1.82 3.35
CA SER A 76 12.03 -1.49 4.73
C SER A 76 12.34 -2.66 5.67
N PHE A 77 12.11 -3.90 5.24
CA PHE A 77 12.46 -5.10 5.99
C PHE A 77 13.97 -5.26 6.16
N THR A 78 14.76 -5.03 5.11
CA THR A 78 16.23 -5.13 5.17
C THR A 78 16.83 -4.16 6.20
N ILE A 79 16.24 -2.97 6.35
CA ILE A 79 16.68 -2.00 7.38
C ILE A 79 16.20 -2.39 8.78
N GLN A 80 15.06 -3.07 8.88
CA GLN A 80 14.49 -3.50 10.15
C GLN A 80 15.19 -4.79 10.59
N ILE A 81 16.32 -4.66 11.30
CA ILE A 81 17.13 -5.78 11.82
C ILE A 81 16.32 -6.72 12.76
N ALA A 82 15.18 -6.28 13.31
CA ALA A 82 14.35 -7.09 14.20
C ALA A 82 13.36 -7.98 13.41
N ARG A 83 13.61 -9.29 13.39
CA ARG A 83 12.74 -10.37 12.85
C ARG A 83 11.45 -10.56 13.67
N LEU A 84 10.65 -9.52 13.86
CA LEU A 84 9.29 -9.64 14.42
C LEU A 84 8.23 -9.57 13.31
N THR A 85 8.51 -10.18 12.16
CA THR A 85 7.55 -10.23 11.06
C THR A 85 6.58 -11.37 11.28
N ARG A 86 5.40 -11.03 11.81
CA ARG A 86 4.19 -11.84 11.58
C ARG A 86 4.05 -12.07 10.08
N GLU A 87 3.58 -13.26 9.72
CA GLU A 87 3.27 -13.61 8.34
C GLU A 87 2.28 -12.59 7.75
N ARG A 88 2.52 -12.17 6.52
CA ARG A 88 1.66 -11.22 5.81
C ARG A 88 0.95 -11.94 4.67
N ASN A 89 -0.37 -11.81 4.63
CA ASN A 89 -1.17 -12.22 3.49
C ASN A 89 -1.54 -10.97 2.68
N TYR A 90 -1.25 -10.97 1.39
CA TYR A 90 -1.70 -9.92 0.47
C TYR A 90 -2.97 -10.44 -0.18
N ASP A 91 -4.10 -9.84 0.18
CA ASP A 91 -5.39 -10.17 -0.39
C ASP A 91 -5.74 -9.10 -1.41
N ASP A 92 -5.49 -9.44 -2.68
CA ASP A 92 -5.74 -8.59 -3.84
C ASP A 92 -7.19 -8.78 -4.35
N GLU A 93 -7.92 -9.80 -3.86
CA GLU A 93 -9.33 -10.05 -4.19
C GLU A 93 -10.26 -9.13 -3.39
N LEU A 94 -9.89 -8.86 -2.14
CA LEU A 94 -10.67 -8.02 -1.24
C LEU A 94 -10.27 -6.54 -1.43
N GLN A 95 -10.92 -5.88 -2.40
CA GLN A 95 -10.78 -4.43 -2.59
C GLN A 95 -11.29 -3.71 -1.35
N SER A 96 -10.35 -3.23 -0.53
CA SER A 96 -10.67 -2.60 0.75
C SER A 96 -11.13 -1.17 0.52
N TYR A 97 -12.46 -0.98 0.54
CA TYR A 97 -13.19 0.29 0.52
C TYR A 97 -12.97 1.16 -0.74
N ASP A 98 -14.08 1.68 -1.28
CA ASP A 98 -14.08 2.74 -2.28
C ASP A 98 -13.67 4.08 -1.67
N TYR A 99 -12.40 4.19 -1.32
CA TYR A 99 -11.80 5.48 -1.00
C TYR A 99 -11.39 6.16 -2.28
N LEU A 100 -11.69 7.46 -2.39
CA LEU A 100 -11.10 8.30 -3.42
C LEU A 100 -9.60 8.46 -3.17
N HIS A 101 -8.83 8.48 -4.25
CA HIS A 101 -7.41 8.85 -4.18
C HIS A 101 -7.25 10.24 -3.54
N PRO A 102 -6.12 10.53 -2.89
CA PRO A 102 -5.89 11.85 -2.31
C PRO A 102 -5.97 12.97 -3.36
N PRO A 103 -6.42 14.19 -2.99
CA PRO A 103 -6.40 15.32 -3.91
C PRO A 103 -4.94 15.66 -4.27
N ASN A 104 -4.70 15.98 -5.54
CA ASN A 104 -3.36 16.20 -6.10
C ASN A 104 -2.44 14.98 -6.02
N ALA A 105 -3.00 13.78 -6.11
CA ALA A 105 -2.21 12.56 -6.29
C ALA A 105 -1.47 12.62 -7.64
N PRO A 106 -0.23 12.12 -7.71
CA PRO A 106 0.46 11.97 -9.00
C PRO A 106 -0.36 11.10 -9.95
N GLU A 107 -0.44 11.46 -11.23
CA GLU A 107 -1.25 10.76 -12.24
C GLU A 107 -0.90 9.27 -12.33
N TRP A 108 0.38 8.93 -12.24
CA TRP A 108 0.85 7.54 -12.28
C TRP A 108 0.42 6.72 -11.05
N SER A 109 -0.09 7.35 -9.99
CA SER A 109 -0.34 6.70 -8.70
C SER A 109 -1.77 6.18 -8.53
N TYR A 110 -2.69 6.55 -9.42
CA TYR A 110 -4.09 6.16 -9.33
C TYR A 110 -4.67 5.71 -10.67
N ILE A 111 -5.75 4.94 -10.60
CA ILE A 111 -6.67 4.72 -11.72
C ILE A 111 -7.91 5.59 -11.49
N GLU A 112 -8.46 6.15 -12.56
CA GLU A 112 -9.73 6.88 -12.47
C GLU A 112 -10.80 5.91 -11.98
N GLN A 113 -11.30 6.18 -10.78
CA GLN A 113 -12.54 5.56 -10.34
C GLN A 113 -13.63 6.21 -11.16
N ILE A 114 -14.29 5.42 -12.01
CA ILE A 114 -15.54 5.85 -12.65
C ILE A 114 -16.43 6.30 -11.49
N ASP A 115 -16.81 7.57 -11.47
CA ASP A 115 -17.80 8.07 -10.51
C ASP A 115 -18.98 7.11 -10.58
N GLN A 116 -19.18 6.32 -9.52
CA GLN A 116 -20.43 5.62 -9.33
C GLN A 116 -21.45 6.72 -9.08
N VAL A 117 -21.99 7.28 -10.17
CA VAL A 117 -23.23 8.03 -10.14
C VAL A 117 -24.25 7.02 -9.62
N TYR A 118 -24.52 7.07 -8.33
CA TYR A 118 -25.71 6.43 -7.79
C TYR A 118 -26.87 7.17 -8.45
N ASP A 119 -27.54 6.52 -9.40
CA ASP A 119 -28.86 6.93 -9.82
C ASP A 119 -29.71 6.97 -8.56
N THR A 120 -29.89 8.17 -8.04
CA THR A 120 -30.74 8.42 -6.87
C THR A 120 -32.16 8.56 -7.40
N GLU A 121 -32.62 7.54 -8.13
CA GLU A 121 -34.04 7.37 -8.41
C GLU A 121 -34.66 6.79 -7.13
N ILE A 122 -35.01 7.70 -6.22
CA ILE A 122 -35.95 7.39 -5.14
C ILE A 122 -37.33 7.36 -5.80
N GLU A 123 -37.91 6.17 -5.92
CA GLU A 123 -39.34 5.97 -6.24
C GLU A 123 -40.21 6.25 -5.01
#